data_AF-A0A8H8A7L5-F1
#
_entry.id   AF-A0A8H8A7L5-F1
#
_cell.length_a   1.000
_cell.length_b   1.000
_cell.length_c   1.000
_cell.angle_alpha   90.00
_cell.angle_beta   90.00
_cell.angle_gamma   90.00
#
_symmetry.space_group_name_H-M   'P 1'
#
loop_
_entity.id
_entity.type
_entity.pdbx_description
1 polymer ?
#
loop_
_entity_poly.entity_id
_entity_poly.type
_entity_poly.pdbx_seq_one_letter_code
_entity_poly.pdbx_strand_id
1 'polypeptide(L)'
;MDTRFFELQCGYKTYEWGRIGHESCIAKYLLSAEPCRIINNNEYYAELQLWMGVHPASSSFVRLSTKHNSEEMVLLQTLLDEDERLVSHEVAQVYGKTLPFLFKVLSVRTALSIQAHPDKKLAETLHRQDPEHYPGTYI
;
A
#
# COMPACT_ATOMS: atom_id res chain seq x y z
N MET A 1 -13.14 19.13 10.08
CA MET A 1 -13.08 17.99 11.00
C MET A 1 -11.80 18.14 11.81
N ASP A 2 -11.85 17.97 13.14
CA ASP A 2 -10.69 18.16 14.05
C ASP A 2 -9.94 16.84 14.32
N THR A 3 -10.28 15.78 13.59
CA THR A 3 -9.68 14.47 13.75
C THR A 3 -8.28 14.47 13.11
N ARG A 4 -7.26 14.17 13.92
CA ARG A 4 -5.85 14.07 13.49
C ARG A 4 -5.41 12.64 13.16
N PHE A 5 -6.30 11.66 13.35
CA PHE A 5 -6.03 10.24 13.15
C PHE A 5 -7.15 9.63 12.32
N PHE A 6 -6.76 8.89 11.30
CA PHE A 6 -7.67 8.32 10.32
C PHE A 6 -7.46 6.82 10.22
N GLU A 7 -8.53 6.06 10.05
CA GLU A 7 -8.43 4.62 9.86
C GLU A 7 -8.09 4.28 8.39
N LEU A 8 -6.98 3.56 8.26
CA LEU A 8 -6.45 2.81 7.11
C LEU A 8 -7.33 1.66 6.59
N GLN A 9 -8.11 1.81 5.52
CA GLN A 9 -8.50 0.63 4.73
C GLN A 9 -7.50 0.40 3.60
N CYS A 10 -6.69 -0.65 3.74
CA CYS A 10 -5.53 -0.90 2.90
C CYS A 10 -5.82 -1.99 1.86
N GLY A 11 -5.28 -1.81 0.65
CA GLY A 11 -5.31 -2.85 -0.36
C GLY A 11 -4.33 -3.96 -0.03
N TYR A 12 -4.60 -5.16 -0.55
CA TYR A 12 -3.68 -6.28 -0.44
C TYR A 12 -3.57 -7.01 -1.77
N LYS A 13 -2.47 -7.75 -1.94
CA LYS A 13 -2.20 -8.55 -3.13
C LYS A 13 -1.96 -10.00 -2.76
N THR A 14 -2.40 -10.86 -3.66
CA THR A 14 -2.22 -12.30 -3.56
C THR A 14 -1.14 -12.78 -4.50
N TYR A 15 -0.27 -13.66 -4.01
CA TYR A 15 0.86 -14.21 -4.77
C TYR A 15 1.11 -15.67 -4.37
N GLU A 16 1.70 -16.47 -5.25
CA GLU A 16 1.92 -17.90 -4.98
C GLU A 16 2.92 -18.17 -3.83
N TRP A 17 3.85 -17.26 -3.61
CA TRP A 17 5.03 -17.48 -2.76
C TRP A 17 4.78 -17.36 -1.26
N GLY A 18 3.59 -17.00 -0.81
CA GLY A 18 3.37 -16.75 0.61
C GLY A 18 2.39 -17.70 1.30
N ARG A 19 2.15 -17.41 2.58
CA ARG A 19 1.37 -18.22 3.50
C ARG A 19 -0.11 -18.26 3.16
N ILE A 20 -0.69 -19.44 3.27
CA ILE A 20 -2.06 -19.72 2.85
C ILE A 20 -3.01 -19.48 4.02
N GLY A 21 -4.14 -18.84 3.74
CA GLY A 21 -5.25 -18.67 4.69
C GLY A 21 -4.81 -18.14 6.07
N HIS A 22 -5.32 -18.77 7.13
CA HIS A 22 -5.07 -18.37 8.52
C HIS A 22 -3.60 -18.48 8.98
N GLU A 23 -2.72 -19.13 8.22
CA GLU A 23 -1.28 -19.08 8.52
C GLU A 23 -0.66 -17.72 8.17
N SER A 24 -1.34 -16.93 7.33
CA SER A 24 -0.89 -15.59 6.99
C SER A 24 -1.19 -14.60 8.11
N CYS A 25 -0.20 -13.80 8.51
CA CYS A 25 -0.45 -12.67 9.43
C CYS A 25 -1.39 -11.62 8.81
N ILE A 26 -1.38 -11.49 7.49
CA ILE A 26 -2.25 -10.55 6.77
C ILE A 26 -3.70 -11.00 6.82
N ALA A 27 -3.99 -12.29 6.64
CA ALA A 27 -5.34 -12.82 6.82
C ALA A 27 -5.88 -12.53 8.23
N LYS A 28 -5.01 -12.62 9.25
CA LYS A 28 -5.37 -12.26 10.63
C LYS A 28 -5.66 -10.77 10.78
N TYR A 29 -4.87 -9.90 10.13
CA TYR A 29 -5.12 -8.46 10.14
C TYR A 29 -6.42 -8.09 9.43
N LEU A 30 -6.68 -8.70 8.27
CA LEU A 30 -7.90 -8.48 7.50
C LEU A 30 -9.15 -8.98 8.26
N LEU A 31 -9.09 -10.14 8.89
CA LEU A 31 -10.17 -10.64 9.76
C LEU A 31 -10.38 -9.77 11.00
N SER A 32 -9.30 -9.20 11.57
CA SER A 32 -9.41 -8.30 12.71
C SER A 32 -10.06 -6.97 12.33
N ALA A 33 -9.80 -6.47 11.12
CA ALA A 33 -10.41 -5.25 10.60
C ALA A 33 -11.85 -5.48 10.11
N GLU A 34 -12.12 -6.65 9.54
CA GLU A 34 -13.41 -7.03 8.95
C GLU A 34 -13.78 -8.46 9.39
N PRO A 35 -14.40 -8.65 10.58
CA PRO A 35 -14.67 -9.99 11.12
C PRO A 35 -15.57 -10.88 10.26
N CYS A 36 -16.42 -10.29 9.42
CA CYS A 36 -17.30 -11.02 8.49
C CYS A 36 -16.60 -11.42 7.18
N ARG A 37 -15.31 -11.08 7.00
CA ARG A 37 -14.55 -11.39 5.80
C ARG A 37 -14.35 -12.89 5.67
N ILE A 38 -14.56 -13.41 4.46
CA ILE A 38 -14.31 -14.82 4.15
C ILE A 38 -12.88 -14.95 3.65
N ILE A 39 -12.06 -15.70 4.39
CA ILE A 39 -10.71 -16.09 3.96
C ILE A 39 -10.78 -17.46 3.31
N ASN A 40 -10.33 -17.56 2.06
CA ASN A 40 -10.26 -18.86 1.39
C ASN A 40 -9.04 -19.66 1.88
N ASN A 41 -9.29 -20.85 2.44
CA ASN A 41 -8.25 -21.73 2.97
C ASN A 41 -7.70 -22.74 1.94
N ASN A 42 -8.33 -22.83 0.76
CA ASN A 42 -7.97 -23.80 -0.29
C ASN A 42 -7.32 -23.16 -1.50
N GLU A 43 -7.33 -21.83 -1.59
CA GLU A 43 -6.73 -21.14 -2.71
C GLU A 43 -5.27 -20.83 -2.42
N TYR A 44 -4.42 -21.15 -3.40
CA TYR A 44 -3.05 -20.63 -3.51
C TYR A 44 -3.01 -19.09 -3.62
N TYR A 45 -4.15 -18.40 -3.47
CA TYR A 45 -4.26 -16.99 -3.14
C TYR A 45 -3.85 -16.77 -1.69
N ALA A 46 -2.59 -17.00 -1.45
CA ALA A 46 -1.97 -16.46 -0.26
C ALA A 46 -2.12 -14.93 -0.35
N GLU A 47 -2.68 -14.30 0.69
CA GLU A 47 -2.79 -12.84 0.86
C GLU A 47 -1.51 -12.32 1.52
N LEU A 48 -0.65 -11.58 0.80
CA LEU A 48 0.78 -11.57 1.16
C LEU A 48 1.52 -10.29 1.02
N GLN A 49 0.90 -9.28 0.44
CA GLN A 49 1.40 -7.94 0.58
C GLN A 49 0.21 -7.08 0.95
N LEU A 50 0.20 -6.56 2.18
CA LEU A 50 -0.67 -5.46 2.55
C LEU A 50 0.02 -4.17 2.10
N TRP A 51 -0.65 -3.31 1.35
CA TRP A 51 -0.10 -2.08 0.79
C TRP A 51 -0.71 -0.89 1.54
N MET A 52 0.13 -0.17 2.27
CA MET A 52 -0.23 1.01 3.03
C MET A 52 0.43 2.23 2.38
N GLY A 53 -0.39 3.08 1.77
CA GLY A 53 0.07 4.30 1.12
C GLY A 53 -0.77 4.67 -0.10
N VAL A 54 -0.15 5.42 -1.01
CA VAL A 54 -0.83 6.05 -2.16
C VAL A 54 -0.39 5.49 -3.51
N HIS A 55 0.15 4.26 -3.51
CA HIS A 55 0.69 3.68 -4.75
C HIS A 55 -0.43 3.37 -5.76
N PRO A 56 -0.31 3.75 -7.05
CA PRO A 56 -1.38 3.59 -8.04
C PRO A 56 -1.94 2.17 -8.18
N ALA A 57 -1.06 1.17 -8.10
CA ALA A 57 -1.45 -0.24 -8.20
C ALA A 57 -2.23 -0.79 -6.99
N SER A 58 -2.28 -0.07 -5.86
CA SER A 58 -3.05 -0.43 -4.65
C SER A 58 -3.02 0.75 -3.67
N SER A 59 -3.87 1.75 -3.90
CA SER A 59 -3.98 2.92 -3.02
C SER A 59 -4.85 2.60 -1.80
N SER A 60 -4.50 3.14 -0.64
CA SER A 60 -5.29 3.03 0.58
C SER A 60 -6.46 4.02 0.57
N PHE A 61 -7.51 3.68 1.31
CA PHE A 61 -8.67 4.51 1.55
C PHE A 61 -8.75 4.90 3.02
N VAL A 62 -9.28 6.08 3.28
CA VAL A 62 -9.55 6.62 4.60
C VAL A 62 -11.03 6.50 4.90
N ARG A 63 -11.38 5.92 6.05
CA ARG A 63 -12.75 5.93 6.57
C ARG A 63 -13.02 7.25 7.30
N LEU A 64 -13.97 8.04 6.82
CA LEU A 64 -14.40 9.31 7.42
C LEU A 64 -15.82 9.19 7.96
N SER A 65 -16.04 9.67 9.19
CA SER A 65 -17.40 9.82 9.74
C SER A 65 -18.02 11.11 9.22
N THR A 66 -19.18 11.03 8.58
CA THR A 66 -19.94 12.21 8.17
C THR A 66 -20.83 12.73 9.31
N LYS A 67 -21.38 13.93 9.15
CA LYS A 67 -22.29 14.58 10.11
C LYS A 67 -23.60 13.80 10.34
N HIS A 68 -23.94 12.85 9.46
CA HIS A 68 -25.16 12.05 9.54
C HIS A 68 -24.91 10.61 10.05
N ASN A 69 -23.76 10.36 10.70
CA ASN A 69 -23.31 9.01 11.08
C ASN A 69 -23.23 8.04 9.89
N SER A 70 -23.10 8.55 8.65
CA SER A 70 -22.70 7.71 7.53
C SER A 70 -21.19 7.68 7.46
N GLU A 71 -20.64 6.54 7.04
CA GLU A 71 -19.22 6.42 6.75
C GLU A 71 -19.00 6.67 5.26
N GLU A 72 -17.98 7.47 4.95
CA GLU A 72 -17.51 7.70 3.59
C GLU A 72 -16.08 7.16 3.46
N MET A 73 -15.81 6.46 2.38
CA MET A 73 -14.48 6.00 2.03
C MET A 73 -13.88 6.95 1.00
N VAL A 74 -12.80 7.62 1.37
CA VAL A 74 -12.09 8.58 0.51
C VAL A 74 -10.71 8.04 0.17
N LEU A 75 -10.22 8.26 -1.05
CA LEU A 75 -8.85 7.90 -1.40
C LEU A 75 -7.85 8.67 -0.52
N LEU A 76 -6.84 7.98 0.01
CA LEU A 76 -5.81 8.64 0.82
C LEU A 76 -5.13 9.76 0.03
N GLN A 77 -4.84 9.55 -1.25
CA GLN A 77 -4.22 10.58 -2.11
C GLN A 77 -5.08 11.86 -2.18
N THR A 78 -6.40 11.74 -2.32
CA THR A 78 -7.32 12.90 -2.32
C THR A 78 -7.21 13.69 -1.03
N LEU A 79 -7.11 13.01 0.11
CA LEU A 79 -6.95 13.68 1.40
C LEU A 79 -5.60 14.42 1.51
N LEU A 80 -4.51 13.84 0.98
CA LEU A 80 -3.19 14.49 0.94
C LEU A 80 -3.16 15.73 0.03
N ASP A 81 -3.95 15.72 -1.06
CA ASP A 81 -4.05 16.84 -1.98
C ASP A 81 -4.79 18.03 -1.33
N GLU A 82 -5.84 17.74 -0.54
CA GLU A 82 -6.72 18.71 0.10
C GLU A 82 -6.19 19.28 1.43
N ASP A 83 -5.46 18.49 2.22
CA ASP A 83 -4.99 18.90 3.55
C ASP A 83 -3.46 18.97 3.64
N GLU A 84 -2.93 20.19 3.52
CA GLU A 84 -1.50 20.50 3.56
C GLU A 84 -0.83 20.20 4.90
N ARG A 85 -1.59 19.87 5.94
CA ARG A 85 -1.04 19.50 7.25
C ARG A 85 -0.61 18.04 7.30
N LEU A 86 -1.04 17.21 6.33
CA LEU A 86 -0.75 15.78 6.31
C LEU A 86 0.62 15.45 5.72
N VAL A 87 1.15 16.31 4.85
CA VAL A 87 2.51 16.23 4.33
C VAL A 87 3.21 17.56 4.61
N SER A 88 4.33 17.52 5.34
CA SER A 88 5.05 18.75 5.69
C SER A 88 5.55 19.48 4.44
N HIS A 89 5.75 20.79 4.56
CA HIS A 89 6.20 21.62 3.44
C HIS A 89 7.54 21.12 2.85
N GLU A 90 8.48 20.72 3.72
CA GLU A 90 9.79 20.23 3.33
C GLU A 90 9.71 18.93 2.51
N VAL A 91 8.82 18.01 2.91
CA VAL A 91 8.60 16.76 2.16
C VAL A 91 7.91 17.07 0.83
N ALA A 92 6.89 17.94 0.84
CA ALA A 92 6.13 18.29 -0.35
C ALA A 92 6.97 19.02 -1.41
N GLN A 93 7.95 19.81 -1.01
CA GLN A 93 8.89 20.45 -1.95
C GLN A 93 9.74 19.45 -2.74
N VAL A 94 10.08 18.30 -2.14
CA VAL A 94 10.96 17.31 -2.76
C VAL A 94 10.17 16.25 -3.52
N TYR A 95 9.05 15.80 -2.95
CA TYR A 95 8.30 14.63 -3.45
C TYR A 95 6.88 14.96 -3.94
N GLY A 96 6.42 16.20 -3.77
CA GLY A 96 5.03 16.59 -4.02
C GLY A 96 4.09 16.21 -2.87
N LYS A 97 2.78 16.45 -3.05
CA LYS A 97 1.73 16.10 -2.07
C LYS A 97 1.44 14.59 -2.05
N THR A 98 2.47 13.77 -1.83
CA THR A 98 2.39 12.31 -1.83
C THR A 98 3.27 11.72 -0.73
N LEU A 99 3.18 10.41 -0.52
CA LEU A 99 4.06 9.71 0.42
C LEU A 99 5.32 9.24 -0.31
N PRO A 100 6.52 9.63 0.14
CA PRO A 100 7.79 9.23 -0.50
C PRO A 100 8.19 7.78 -0.18
N PHE A 101 7.28 7.00 0.37
CA PHE A 101 7.49 5.60 0.73
C PHE A 101 6.20 4.82 0.52
N LEU A 102 6.37 3.51 0.39
CA LEU A 102 5.28 2.55 0.39
C LEU A 102 5.54 1.55 1.51
N PHE A 103 4.64 1.50 2.49
CA PHE A 103 4.77 0.56 3.59
C PHE A 103 4.05 -0.75 3.26
N LYS A 104 4.70 -1.88 3.57
CA LYS A 104 4.14 -3.21 3.30
C LYS A 104 4.33 -4.17 4.46
N VAL A 105 3.34 -5.04 4.65
CA VAL A 105 3.50 -6.28 5.42
C VAL A 105 3.62 -7.43 4.45
N LEU A 106 4.65 -8.27 4.60
CA LEU A 106 4.86 -9.48 3.83
C LEU A 106 4.66 -10.72 4.68
N SER A 107 3.91 -11.70 4.16
CA SER A 107 3.66 -12.97 4.84
C SER A 107 4.20 -14.13 3.98
N VAL A 108 5.48 -14.46 4.14
CA VAL A 108 6.25 -15.28 3.20
C VAL A 108 6.24 -16.77 3.58
N ARG A 109 6.08 -17.67 2.59
CA ARG A 109 6.09 -19.14 2.72
C ARG A 109 7.25 -19.79 1.96
N THR A 110 7.53 -19.30 0.76
CA THR A 110 8.62 -19.78 -0.12
C THR A 110 9.64 -18.68 -0.34
N ALA A 111 10.88 -19.06 -0.67
CA ALA A 111 11.94 -18.10 -0.94
C ALA A 111 11.58 -17.19 -2.12
N LEU A 112 11.82 -15.90 -1.96
CA LEU A 112 11.70 -14.92 -3.05
C LEU A 112 12.97 -14.95 -3.91
N SER A 113 12.90 -14.32 -5.09
CA SER A 113 14.09 -14.15 -5.92
C SER A 113 15.17 -13.37 -5.17
N ILE A 114 16.44 -13.68 -5.47
CA ILE A 114 17.56 -12.84 -5.06
C ILE A 114 17.45 -11.55 -5.87
N GLN A 115 17.43 -10.41 -5.17
CA GLN A 115 17.17 -9.11 -5.76
C GLN A 115 18.30 -8.14 -5.42
N ALA A 116 18.60 -7.26 -6.36
CA ALA A 116 19.43 -6.07 -6.16
C ALA A 116 18.70 -4.88 -6.77
N HIS A 117 18.71 -3.76 -6.07
CA HIS A 117 18.09 -2.52 -6.54
C HIS A 117 19.17 -1.60 -7.12
N PRO A 118 18.93 -1.00 -8.31
CA PRO A 118 19.86 -0.04 -8.87
C PRO A 118 19.94 1.21 -7.99
N ASP A 119 21.08 1.90 -8.04
CA ASP A 119 21.10 3.29 -7.57
C ASP A 119 20.30 4.19 -8.53
N LYS A 120 20.10 5.44 -8.14
CA LYS A 120 19.30 6.40 -8.92
C LYS A 120 19.82 6.59 -10.35
N LYS A 121 21.15 6.69 -10.53
CA LYS A 121 21.76 6.93 -11.84
C LYS A 121 21.57 5.73 -12.76
N LEU A 122 21.68 4.53 -12.21
CA LEU A 122 21.45 3.29 -12.93
C LEU A 122 19.96 3.11 -13.25
N ALA A 123 19.06 3.41 -12.32
CA ALA A 123 17.60 3.35 -12.54
C ALA A 123 17.17 4.25 -13.71
N GLU A 124 17.67 5.49 -13.77
CA GLU A 124 17.42 6.42 -14.89
C GLU A 124 17.92 5.88 -16.24
N THR A 125 19.07 5.19 -16.23
CA THR A 125 19.65 4.60 -17.44
C THR A 125 18.83 3.40 -17.91
N LEU A 126 18.47 2.51 -16.99
CA LEU A 126 17.71 1.29 -17.26
C LEU A 126 16.28 1.61 -17.73
N HIS A 127 15.59 2.55 -17.06
CA HIS A 127 14.25 2.99 -17.49
C HIS A 127 14.24 3.56 -18.90
N ARG A 128 15.28 4.31 -19.29
CA ARG A 128 15.41 4.86 -20.66
C ARG A 128 15.62 3.76 -21.70
N GLN A 129 16.33 2.70 -21.35
CA GLN A 129 16.70 1.61 -22.27
C GLN A 129 15.60 0.55 -22.39
N ASP A 130 14.93 0.22 -21.29
CA ASP A 130 13.93 -0.84 -21.20
C ASP A 130 12.84 -0.46 -20.18
N PRO A 131 11.91 0.44 -20.55
CA PRO A 131 10.89 0.95 -19.63
C PRO A 131 9.86 -0.10 -19.21
N GLU A 132 9.70 -1.19 -19.97
CA GLU A 132 8.77 -2.27 -19.60
C GLU A 132 9.26 -3.05 -18.38
N HIS A 133 10.55 -3.35 -18.30
CA HIS A 133 11.13 -4.08 -17.16
C HIS A 133 11.62 -3.17 -16.04
N TYR A 134 11.95 -1.92 -16.35
CA TYR A 134 12.35 -0.91 -15.37
C TYR A 134 11.37 0.26 -15.41
N PRO A 135 10.18 0.15 -14.80
CA PRO A 135 9.11 1.13 -14.99
C PRO A 135 9.32 2.47 -14.26
N GLY A 136 10.39 2.64 -13.49
CA GLY A 136 10.64 3.84 -12.70
C GLY A 136 12.11 4.23 -12.63
N THR A 137 12.35 5.51 -12.35
CA THR A 137 13.67 6.13 -12.17
C THR A 137 14.05 6.37 -10.70
N TYR A 138 13.18 5.93 -9.79
CA TYR A 138 13.31 6.11 -8.35
C TYR A 138 13.90 4.87 -7.69
N ILE A 139 14.43 5.03 -6.47
CA ILE A 139 14.77 3.92 -5.57
C ILE A 139 13.57 3.67 -4.66
#